data_AF-A0A0C3P5G6-F1
#
_entry.id   AF-A0A0C3P5G6-F1
#
_cell.length_a   1.000
_cell.length_b   1.000
_cell.length_c   1.000
_cell.angle_alpha   90.00
_cell.angle_beta   90.00
_cell.angle_gamma   90.00
#
_symmetry.space_group_name_H-M   'P 1'
#
loop_
_entity.id
_entity.type
_entity.pdbx_description
1 polymer ?
#
loop_
_entity_poly.entity_id
_entity_poly.type
_entity_poly.pdbx_seq_one_letter_code
_entity_poly.pdbx_strand_id
1 'polypeptide(L)'
;MIRLRPYQEACLEACRAALAAGRRRIGVSLPTGAGKTTVFLTLLSRIAPPEQSPSAAKSLIIVNNIELARQAAVQAARLFPDWRVEIEQGAKHRASGLADVTVATVQTLLQPQRLEKFRPETLKAIVVDEAHHAAAPSYRRILSHFDMAIKNPGGTFPKSIPPHPIPVIGFSATFSRHDGLALGSVFQEIVYHHDFLQMIKEQWLCDVRFTTVHANIDLRDVTINTKTGDFNASSLAHVVSTDTVNNLVVRVWMDRAGDRRSTLVFCVNRDHVRRLTQTFRDFGIEAHYVHAGTPPQERQALITDFKAGLYPVLINCAILTEGADIPNIDCVVIARPTRSRNLFAQMIGRGLRQSPTTGKVDCRIIDFIDTRNRIPGVFSTPTLFGLDPAEVIDDKSLNELEANTKSSSTGDAIIESSSINTELPDPKSVTYIDYEDPFAFVDNFSGAPHVLKLTSNAWVGCGGDVYVLECLGRGYVRIEPFVAEGDPARYRATFTEATMDGSSARAMKLSPYMRKRVIMTSDSLSNIFKGCDTYVARKVLPGSQSISLLRTALWRKAPASPSQKTVILKRWGKCRDDTIQKLETLSKGEAANIITRLRHGAQAHYEKKAKEARKQSLIAEKENERKKRELVRVGPL
;
A
#
# COMPACT_ATOMS: atom_id res chain seq x y z
N MET A 1 -12.84 0.14 31.71
CA MET A 1 -12.60 1.25 30.74
C MET A 1 -11.67 0.73 29.64
N ILE A 2 -12.00 0.91 28.36
CA ILE A 2 -11.19 0.39 27.24
C ILE A 2 -9.97 1.30 27.04
N ARG A 3 -8.75 0.74 27.09
CA ARG A 3 -7.52 1.49 26.78
C ARG A 3 -7.21 1.38 25.30
N LEU A 4 -7.46 2.46 24.56
CA LEU A 4 -7.14 2.57 23.13
C LEU A 4 -5.66 2.88 22.90
N ARG A 5 -5.16 2.53 21.71
CA ARG A 5 -3.83 2.92 21.22
C ARG A 5 -3.88 4.38 20.70
N PRO A 6 -2.80 5.18 20.79
CA PRO A 6 -2.78 6.58 20.33
C PRO A 6 -3.32 6.82 18.91
N TYR A 7 -2.98 5.96 17.93
CA TYR A 7 -3.51 6.10 16.56
C TYR A 7 -5.02 5.82 16.48
N GLN A 8 -5.56 4.95 17.36
CA GLN A 8 -6.99 4.66 17.43
C GLN A 8 -7.75 5.86 17.99
N GLU A 9 -7.19 6.50 19.02
CA GLU A 9 -7.74 7.75 19.57
C GLU A 9 -7.71 8.89 18.54
N ALA A 10 -6.58 9.08 17.86
CA ALA A 10 -6.45 10.07 16.78
C ALA A 10 -7.44 9.80 15.62
N CYS A 11 -7.67 8.54 15.28
CA CYS A 11 -8.68 8.13 14.30
C CYS A 11 -10.11 8.48 14.76
N LEU A 12 -10.43 8.27 16.03
CA LEU A 12 -11.75 8.60 16.58
C LEU A 12 -12.00 10.11 16.57
N GLU A 13 -11.01 10.92 16.95
CA GLU A 13 -11.13 12.37 16.93
C GLU A 13 -11.19 12.93 15.50
N ALA A 14 -10.45 12.36 14.54
CA ALA A 14 -10.59 12.71 13.13
C ALA A 14 -12.00 12.40 12.59
N CYS A 15 -12.59 11.26 12.97
CA CYS A 15 -13.97 10.94 12.63
C CYS A 15 -14.96 11.93 13.26
N ARG A 16 -14.84 12.19 14.57
CA ARG A 16 -15.73 13.12 15.29
C ARG A 16 -15.65 14.55 14.75
N ALA A 17 -14.45 15.04 14.43
CA ALA A 17 -14.25 16.35 13.82
C ALA A 17 -14.93 16.45 12.45
N ALA A 18 -14.81 15.43 11.60
CA ALA A 18 -15.48 15.40 10.30
C ALA A 18 -17.01 15.34 10.41
N LEU A 19 -17.54 14.54 11.34
CA LEU A 19 -18.98 14.47 11.63
C LEU A 19 -19.51 15.83 12.15
N ALA A 20 -18.77 16.47 13.07
CA ALA A 20 -19.10 17.81 13.58
C ALA A 20 -19.03 18.89 12.48
N ALA A 21 -18.11 18.76 11.52
CA ALA A 21 -18.05 19.58 10.30
C ALA A 21 -19.13 19.24 9.26
N GLY A 22 -20.15 18.44 9.63
CA GLY A 22 -21.30 18.12 8.79
C GLY A 22 -21.03 17.08 7.68
N ARG A 23 -19.87 16.41 7.68
CA ARG A 23 -19.61 15.31 6.74
C ARG A 23 -20.41 14.08 7.17
N ARG A 24 -21.12 13.47 6.21
CA ARG A 24 -22.08 12.38 6.47
C ARG A 24 -21.59 11.03 5.95
N ARG A 25 -20.69 11.02 4.96
CA ARG A 25 -20.15 9.77 4.39
C ARG A 25 -18.63 9.83 4.43
N ILE A 26 -18.04 9.22 5.45
CA ILE A 26 -16.60 9.33 5.74
C ILE A 26 -15.92 7.96 5.65
N GLY A 27 -14.67 7.94 5.18
CA GLY A 27 -13.83 6.74 5.08
C GLY A 27 -12.64 6.76 6.04
N VAL A 28 -12.32 5.60 6.60
CA VAL A 28 -11.19 5.35 7.50
C VAL A 28 -10.35 4.22 6.95
N SER A 29 -9.14 4.54 6.52
CA SER A 29 -8.18 3.58 5.99
C SER A 29 -7.24 3.10 7.09
N LEU A 30 -7.41 1.86 7.52
CA LEU A 30 -6.63 1.19 8.56
C LEU A 30 -6.32 -0.24 8.14
N PRO A 31 -5.06 -0.72 8.20
CA PRO A 31 -4.67 -2.01 7.65
C PRO A 31 -5.30 -3.17 8.43
N THR A 32 -5.15 -4.38 7.89
CA THR A 32 -5.51 -5.60 8.63
C THR A 32 -4.56 -5.76 9.82
N GLY A 33 -5.10 -6.11 11.00
CA GLY A 33 -4.36 -6.14 12.26
C GLY A 33 -4.48 -4.85 13.10
N ALA A 34 -4.88 -3.72 12.53
CA ALA A 34 -5.01 -2.43 13.24
C ALA A 34 -6.19 -2.32 14.25
N GLY A 35 -6.89 -3.42 14.53
CA GLY A 35 -8.04 -3.41 15.43
C GLY A 35 -9.23 -2.56 14.94
N LYS A 36 -9.48 -2.50 13.62
CA LYS A 36 -10.61 -1.76 12.99
C LYS A 36 -11.92 -1.90 13.78
N THR A 37 -12.27 -3.13 14.17
CA THR A 37 -13.47 -3.47 14.95
C THR A 37 -13.53 -2.75 16.31
N THR A 38 -12.41 -2.64 17.03
CA THR A 38 -12.34 -1.86 18.28
C THR A 38 -12.60 -0.38 18.01
N VAL A 39 -12.01 0.16 16.93
CA VAL A 39 -12.17 1.57 16.56
C VAL A 39 -13.62 1.87 16.22
N PHE A 40 -14.26 1.13 15.31
CA PHE A 40 -15.64 1.46 14.91
C PHE A 40 -16.65 1.22 16.03
N LEU A 41 -16.47 0.20 16.88
CA LEU A 41 -17.36 0.01 18.03
C LEU A 41 -17.22 1.15 19.05
N THR A 42 -15.98 1.62 19.30
CA THR A 42 -15.77 2.77 20.20
C THR A 42 -16.25 4.09 19.57
N LEU A 43 -16.21 4.22 18.24
CA LEU A 43 -16.82 5.35 17.55
C LEU A 43 -18.34 5.36 17.74
N LEU A 44 -19.00 4.21 17.57
CA LEU A 44 -20.44 4.08 17.80
C LEU A 44 -20.85 4.36 19.25
N SER A 45 -19.99 4.10 20.24
CA SER A 45 -20.28 4.48 21.64
C SER A 45 -20.13 5.97 21.92
N ARG A 46 -19.28 6.68 21.16
CA ARG A 46 -19.07 8.14 21.27
C ARG A 46 -19.99 8.99 20.40
N ILE A 47 -20.69 8.39 19.43
CA ILE A 47 -21.73 9.08 18.66
C ILE A 47 -23.01 9.12 19.51
N ALA A 48 -23.47 10.32 19.85
CA ALA A 48 -24.76 10.57 20.49
C ALA A 48 -25.91 10.45 19.46
N PRO A 49 -27.16 10.20 19.91
CA PRO A 49 -28.33 10.40 19.07
C PRO A 49 -28.39 11.85 18.55
N PRO A 50 -28.91 12.07 17.33
CA PRO A 50 -29.10 13.41 16.78
C PRO A 50 -30.17 14.18 17.57
N GLU A 51 -29.99 15.49 17.71
CA GLU A 51 -30.91 16.38 18.46
C GLU A 51 -32.34 16.33 17.89
N GLN A 52 -32.50 16.16 16.57
CA GLN A 52 -33.80 16.07 15.92
C GLN A 52 -34.50 14.71 16.13
N SER A 53 -33.81 13.69 16.67
CA SER A 53 -34.38 12.38 16.97
C SER A 53 -33.64 11.72 18.14
N PRO A 54 -33.89 12.13 19.39
CA PRO A 54 -33.19 11.58 20.56
C PRO A 54 -33.39 10.07 20.77
N SER A 55 -34.47 9.51 20.23
CA SER A 55 -34.76 8.06 20.23
C SER A 55 -33.93 7.25 19.22
N ALA A 56 -33.17 7.91 18.33
CA ALA A 56 -32.34 7.25 17.34
C ALA A 56 -31.01 6.75 17.95
N ALA A 57 -31.08 5.85 18.93
CA ALA A 57 -29.90 5.36 19.65
C ALA A 57 -29.16 4.20 18.96
N LYS A 58 -29.80 3.51 18.00
CA LYS A 58 -29.31 2.24 17.45
C LYS A 58 -28.25 2.42 16.37
N SER A 59 -27.49 1.38 16.08
CA SER A 59 -26.46 1.38 15.03
C SER A 59 -26.45 0.08 14.23
N LEU A 60 -26.20 0.20 12.93
CA LEU A 60 -26.11 -0.94 12.00
C LEU A 60 -24.67 -1.10 11.49
N ILE A 61 -24.13 -2.31 11.59
CA ILE A 61 -22.79 -2.66 11.12
C ILE A 61 -22.93 -3.62 9.95
N ILE A 62 -22.55 -3.16 8.76
CA ILE A 62 -22.66 -3.92 7.50
C ILE A 62 -21.31 -4.57 7.21
N VAL A 63 -21.30 -5.90 7.05
CA VAL A 63 -20.10 -6.69 6.74
C VAL A 63 -20.32 -7.60 5.53
N ASN A 64 -19.23 -8.03 4.87
CA ASN A 64 -19.32 -8.81 3.63
C ASN A 64 -19.50 -10.33 3.85
N ASN A 65 -19.21 -10.86 5.04
CA ASN A 65 -19.13 -12.30 5.32
C ASN A 65 -19.62 -12.64 6.75
N ILE A 66 -20.12 -13.87 6.90
CA ILE A 66 -20.64 -14.50 8.12
C ILE A 66 -19.64 -14.43 9.28
N GLU A 67 -18.37 -14.76 9.02
CA GLU A 67 -17.39 -14.84 10.10
C GLU A 67 -17.03 -13.45 10.67
N LEU A 68 -16.98 -12.41 9.82
CA LEU A 68 -16.86 -11.02 10.29
C LEU A 68 -18.09 -10.58 11.10
N ALA A 69 -19.30 -11.02 10.73
CA ALA A 69 -20.51 -10.68 11.47
C ALA A 69 -20.46 -11.25 12.90
N ARG A 70 -20.09 -12.54 13.00
CA ARG A 70 -19.90 -13.24 14.27
C ARG A 70 -18.80 -12.59 15.13
N GLN A 71 -17.64 -12.30 14.55
CA GLN A 71 -16.52 -11.69 15.27
C GLN A 71 -16.85 -10.28 15.78
N ALA A 72 -17.43 -9.43 14.93
CA ALA A 72 -17.82 -8.08 15.32
C ALA A 72 -18.90 -8.08 16.40
N ALA A 73 -19.87 -9.00 16.35
CA ALA A 73 -20.90 -9.13 17.38
C ALA A 73 -20.33 -9.61 18.74
N VAL A 74 -19.48 -10.65 18.73
CA VAL A 74 -18.77 -11.12 19.94
C VAL A 74 -17.90 -10.00 20.53
N GLN A 75 -17.21 -9.24 19.68
CA GLN A 75 -16.38 -8.13 20.13
C GLN A 75 -17.22 -6.95 20.66
N ALA A 76 -18.38 -6.66 20.08
CA ALA A 76 -19.32 -5.65 20.58
C ALA A 76 -19.81 -6.00 21.99
N ALA A 77 -20.34 -7.22 22.18
CA ALA A 77 -20.81 -7.69 23.48
C ALA A 77 -19.70 -7.74 24.55
N ARG A 78 -18.45 -8.02 24.14
CA ARG A 78 -17.29 -8.01 25.05
C ARG A 78 -16.85 -6.58 25.44
N LEU A 79 -16.87 -5.64 24.51
CA LEU A 79 -16.42 -4.27 24.76
C LEU A 79 -17.47 -3.41 25.45
N PHE A 80 -18.76 -3.67 25.18
CA PHE A 80 -19.91 -2.96 25.71
C PHE A 80 -20.96 -3.96 26.21
N PRO A 81 -20.80 -4.51 27.43
CA PRO A 81 -21.71 -5.53 27.97
C PRO A 81 -23.17 -5.06 28.11
N ASP A 82 -23.37 -3.76 28.27
CA ASP A 82 -24.70 -3.14 28.40
C ASP A 82 -25.46 -3.04 27.06
N TRP A 83 -24.80 -3.31 25.92
CA TRP A 83 -25.44 -3.28 24.62
C TRP A 83 -26.15 -4.60 24.31
N ARG A 84 -27.42 -4.51 23.93
CA ARG A 84 -28.07 -5.59 23.20
C ARG A 84 -27.46 -5.67 21.80
N VAL A 85 -26.78 -6.78 21.52
CA VAL A 85 -26.15 -7.05 20.22
C VAL A 85 -26.89 -8.18 19.49
N GLU A 86 -27.31 -7.94 18.24
CA GLU A 86 -27.97 -8.94 17.40
C GLU A 86 -27.24 -9.15 16.06
N ILE A 87 -27.48 -10.31 15.45
CA ILE A 87 -26.92 -10.68 14.14
C ILE A 87 -28.05 -10.89 13.13
N GLU A 88 -27.99 -10.19 11.99
CA GLU A 88 -28.90 -10.37 10.85
C GLU A 88 -28.18 -11.09 9.71
N GLN A 89 -28.28 -12.42 9.69
CA GLN A 89 -27.44 -13.26 8.83
C GLN A 89 -28.14 -14.54 8.35
N GLY A 90 -28.31 -14.64 7.02
CA GLY A 90 -28.79 -15.83 6.34
C GLY A 90 -30.18 -16.26 6.81
N ALA A 91 -30.43 -17.57 6.87
CA ALA A 91 -31.68 -18.12 7.41
C ALA A 91 -31.66 -18.26 8.95
N LYS A 92 -30.50 -18.58 9.55
CA LYS A 92 -30.37 -18.99 10.95
C LYS A 92 -30.45 -17.84 11.96
N HIS A 93 -29.90 -16.66 11.64
CA HIS A 93 -29.90 -15.52 12.56
C HIS A 93 -30.83 -14.43 12.03
N ARG A 94 -31.87 -14.13 12.83
CA ARG A 94 -32.86 -13.09 12.54
C ARG A 94 -32.86 -12.08 13.67
N ALA A 95 -32.27 -10.91 13.42
CA ALA A 95 -32.37 -9.76 14.29
C ALA A 95 -33.81 -9.23 14.32
N SER A 96 -34.19 -8.65 15.46
CA SER A 96 -35.44 -7.94 15.70
C SER A 96 -35.48 -6.55 15.05
N GLY A 97 -34.30 -5.92 14.87
CA GLY A 97 -34.19 -4.49 14.57
C GLY A 97 -34.35 -3.58 15.80
N LEU A 98 -34.40 -4.15 17.00
CA LEU A 98 -34.57 -3.42 18.27
C LEU A 98 -33.27 -3.31 19.09
N ALA A 99 -32.24 -4.08 18.76
CA ALA A 99 -30.93 -4.06 19.39
C ALA A 99 -30.19 -2.71 19.24
N ASP A 100 -29.37 -2.35 20.23
CA ASP A 100 -28.51 -1.16 20.20
C ASP A 100 -27.50 -1.22 19.06
N VAL A 101 -26.94 -2.43 18.84
CA VAL A 101 -26.08 -2.72 17.69
C VAL A 101 -26.58 -3.97 16.99
N THR A 102 -26.83 -3.87 15.69
CA THR A 102 -27.04 -5.04 14.84
C THR A 102 -25.90 -5.19 13.85
N VAL A 103 -25.33 -6.39 13.76
CA VAL A 103 -24.33 -6.74 12.75
C VAL A 103 -24.99 -7.58 11.66
N ALA A 104 -24.90 -7.12 10.41
CA ALA A 104 -25.67 -7.66 9.30
C ALA A 104 -24.81 -7.94 8.07
N THR A 105 -25.03 -9.07 7.39
CA THR A 105 -24.33 -9.36 6.13
C THR A 105 -25.02 -8.72 4.93
N VAL A 106 -24.23 -8.18 4.00
CA VAL A 106 -24.71 -7.55 2.75
C VAL A 106 -25.71 -8.44 2.01
N GLN A 107 -25.43 -9.74 1.89
CA GLN A 107 -26.28 -10.69 1.17
C GLN A 107 -27.66 -10.87 1.84
N THR A 108 -27.73 -10.68 3.16
CA THR A 108 -28.99 -10.73 3.92
C THR A 108 -29.78 -9.43 3.76
N LEU A 109 -29.11 -8.27 3.83
CA LEU A 109 -29.73 -6.95 3.68
C LEU A 109 -30.21 -6.63 2.25
N LEU A 110 -29.84 -7.43 1.25
CA LEU A 110 -30.41 -7.30 -0.11
C LEU A 110 -31.87 -7.76 -0.20
N GLN A 111 -32.38 -8.49 0.81
CA GLN A 111 -33.78 -8.91 0.91
C GLN A 111 -34.62 -7.77 1.54
N PRO A 112 -35.65 -7.22 0.88
CA PRO A 112 -36.42 -6.08 1.37
C PRO A 112 -36.92 -6.23 2.81
N GLN A 113 -37.54 -7.38 3.12
CA GLN A 113 -38.13 -7.68 4.43
C GLN A 113 -37.09 -7.84 5.56
N ARG A 114 -35.80 -7.98 5.22
CA ARG A 114 -34.68 -7.97 6.17
C ARG A 114 -34.20 -6.54 6.41
N LEU A 115 -34.15 -5.72 5.36
CA LEU A 115 -33.71 -4.33 5.41
C LEU A 115 -34.74 -3.41 6.09
N GLU A 116 -36.02 -3.59 5.83
CA GLU A 116 -37.14 -2.76 6.34
C GLU A 116 -37.19 -2.66 7.88
N LYS A 117 -36.65 -3.66 8.58
CA LYS A 117 -36.51 -3.65 10.06
C LYS A 117 -35.63 -2.50 10.56
N PHE A 118 -34.65 -2.09 9.76
CA PHE A 118 -33.68 -1.05 10.10
C PHE A 118 -34.25 0.30 9.69
N ARG A 119 -35.17 0.79 10.52
CA ARG A 119 -35.86 2.07 10.32
C ARG A 119 -34.89 3.24 10.49
N PRO A 120 -34.70 4.11 9.46
CA PRO A 120 -33.84 5.28 9.53
C PRO A 120 -34.09 6.14 10.77
N GLU A 121 -35.36 6.34 11.15
CA GLU A 121 -35.79 7.09 12.34
C GLU A 121 -35.16 6.63 13.66
N THR A 122 -34.61 5.40 13.71
CA THR A 122 -34.06 4.79 14.94
C THR A 122 -32.54 4.67 14.96
N LEU A 123 -31.83 5.08 13.90
CA LEU A 123 -30.40 4.84 13.71
C LEU A 123 -29.55 6.11 13.82
N LYS A 124 -28.64 6.20 14.80
CA LYS A 124 -27.64 7.29 14.88
C LYS A 124 -26.48 7.15 13.90
N ALA A 125 -26.17 5.94 13.43
CA ALA A 125 -25.00 5.69 12.59
C ALA A 125 -25.05 4.34 11.88
N ILE A 126 -24.34 4.27 10.75
CA ILE A 126 -24.09 3.03 9.99
C ILE A 126 -22.59 2.88 9.79
N VAL A 127 -22.06 1.71 10.14
CA VAL A 127 -20.68 1.31 9.85
C VAL A 127 -20.67 0.33 8.68
N VAL A 128 -19.71 0.48 7.79
CA VAL A 128 -19.44 -0.47 6.70
C VAL A 128 -18.02 -0.99 6.86
N ASP A 129 -17.85 -2.28 7.16
CA ASP A 129 -16.53 -2.92 7.14
C ASP A 129 -16.18 -3.42 5.73
N GLU A 130 -14.89 -3.50 5.44
CA GLU A 130 -14.34 -3.68 4.09
C GLU A 130 -15.00 -2.74 3.05
N ALA A 131 -15.11 -1.46 3.43
CA ALA A 131 -15.80 -0.39 2.71
C ALA A 131 -15.27 -0.10 1.29
N HIS A 132 -14.12 -0.68 0.89
CA HIS A 132 -13.67 -0.64 -0.50
C HIS A 132 -14.68 -1.27 -1.48
N HIS A 133 -15.56 -2.15 -0.99
CA HIS A 133 -16.70 -2.68 -1.75
C HIS A 133 -17.90 -1.73 -1.87
N ALA A 134 -17.98 -0.64 -1.10
CA ALA A 134 -19.20 0.17 -0.96
C ALA A 134 -19.72 0.77 -2.28
N ALA A 135 -18.84 0.99 -3.26
CA ALA A 135 -19.20 1.45 -4.60
C ALA A 135 -19.95 0.39 -5.46
N ALA A 136 -19.98 -0.88 -5.04
CA ALA A 136 -20.66 -1.94 -5.76
C ALA A 136 -22.19 -1.77 -5.75
N PRO A 137 -22.93 -2.25 -6.78
CA PRO A 137 -24.37 -2.07 -6.86
C PRO A 137 -25.16 -2.60 -5.66
N SER A 138 -24.70 -3.71 -5.06
CA SER A 138 -25.30 -4.32 -3.86
C SER A 138 -25.24 -3.40 -2.64
N TYR A 139 -24.04 -2.88 -2.33
CA TYR A 139 -23.85 -1.92 -1.25
C TYR A 139 -24.63 -0.62 -1.50
N ARG A 140 -24.54 -0.06 -2.71
CA ARG A 140 -25.28 1.17 -3.06
C ARG A 140 -26.79 1.01 -2.95
N ARG A 141 -27.34 -0.17 -3.29
CA ARG A 141 -28.76 -0.49 -3.10
C ARG A 141 -29.15 -0.43 -1.62
N ILE A 142 -28.36 -1.04 -0.73
CA ILE A 142 -28.60 -1.00 0.73
C ILE A 142 -28.42 0.42 1.29
N LEU A 143 -27.29 1.07 1.00
CA LEU A 143 -26.96 2.38 1.57
C LEU A 143 -27.90 3.50 1.10
N SER A 144 -28.48 3.37 -0.10
CA SER A 144 -29.50 4.31 -0.60
C SER A 144 -30.83 4.31 0.16
N HIS A 145 -31.06 3.33 1.04
CA HIS A 145 -32.19 3.30 2.00
C HIS A 145 -31.97 4.28 3.16
N PHE A 146 -30.72 4.64 3.45
CA PHE A 146 -30.34 5.47 4.60
C PHE A 146 -29.77 6.84 4.20
N ASP A 147 -29.19 6.98 3.00
CA ASP A 147 -28.70 8.26 2.47
C ASP A 147 -29.15 8.48 1.02
N MET A 148 -30.02 9.48 0.86
CA MET A 148 -30.65 9.87 -0.40
C MET A 148 -29.68 10.35 -1.49
N ALA A 149 -28.47 10.78 -1.14
CA ALA A 149 -27.46 11.19 -2.11
C ALA A 149 -26.69 9.99 -2.70
N ILE A 150 -26.85 8.78 -2.15
CA ILE A 150 -26.31 7.56 -2.75
C ILE A 150 -27.26 7.06 -3.84
N LYS A 151 -26.83 7.17 -5.11
CA LYS A 151 -27.61 6.73 -6.28
C LYS A 151 -27.89 5.22 -6.24
N ASN A 152 -29.15 4.83 -6.00
CA ASN A 152 -29.66 3.45 -6.10
C ASN A 152 -29.64 2.95 -7.56
N PRO A 153 -28.88 1.88 -7.90
CA PRO A 153 -28.77 1.39 -9.27
C PRO A 153 -29.93 0.49 -9.74
N GLY A 154 -31.06 0.43 -9.02
CA GLY A 154 -32.20 -0.42 -9.39
C GLY A 154 -33.59 0.07 -8.97
N GLY A 155 -33.74 1.32 -8.53
CA GLY A 155 -35.04 2.03 -8.36
C GLY A 155 -36.08 1.44 -7.40
N THR A 156 -35.80 0.33 -6.71
CA THR A 156 -36.83 -0.60 -6.17
C THR A 156 -37.10 -0.49 -4.67
N PHE A 157 -36.54 0.51 -3.98
CA PHE A 157 -36.87 0.80 -2.59
C PHE A 157 -37.64 2.13 -2.51
N PRO A 158 -38.77 2.20 -1.77
CA PRO A 158 -39.42 3.46 -1.46
C PRO A 158 -38.41 4.37 -0.76
N LYS A 159 -38.22 5.57 -1.30
CA LYS A 159 -37.34 6.57 -0.71
C LYS A 159 -38.02 7.20 0.50
N SER A 160 -37.91 6.55 1.66
CA SER A 160 -38.18 7.23 2.92
C SER A 160 -37.17 8.36 3.10
N ILE A 161 -37.65 9.58 3.31
CA ILE A 161 -36.79 10.70 3.68
C ILE A 161 -36.43 10.47 5.16
N PRO A 162 -35.16 10.20 5.51
CA PRO A 162 -34.78 9.99 6.91
C PRO A 162 -35.01 11.30 7.69
N PRO A 163 -35.58 11.25 8.91
CA PRO A 163 -35.94 12.47 9.65
C PRO A 163 -34.72 13.27 10.13
N HIS A 164 -33.54 12.64 10.14
CA HIS A 164 -32.26 13.23 10.49
C HIS A 164 -31.15 12.66 9.59
N PRO A 165 -29.97 13.30 9.52
CA PRO A 165 -28.83 12.76 8.78
C PRO A 165 -28.20 11.55 9.49
N ILE A 166 -28.14 10.39 8.81
CA ILE A 166 -27.48 9.19 9.33
C ILE A 166 -26.06 9.12 8.75
N PRO A 167 -24.99 9.23 9.56
CA PRO A 167 -23.62 9.08 9.07
C PRO A 167 -23.31 7.64 8.64
N VAL A 168 -22.73 7.50 7.46
CA VAL A 168 -22.21 6.24 6.89
C VAL A 168 -20.68 6.27 6.98
N ILE A 169 -20.12 5.38 7.80
CA ILE A 169 -18.71 5.38 8.19
C ILE A 169 -18.06 4.11 7.65
N GLY A 170 -17.23 4.25 6.63
CA GLY A 170 -16.55 3.12 5.98
C GLY A 170 -15.19 2.84 6.58
N PHE A 171 -14.92 1.59 6.95
CA PHE A 171 -13.61 1.12 7.37
C PHE A 171 -13.05 0.14 6.33
N SER A 172 -11.78 0.26 5.95
CA SER A 172 -11.15 -0.64 4.97
C SER A 172 -9.62 -0.68 5.16
N ALA A 173 -8.98 -1.74 4.69
CA ALA A 173 -7.51 -1.77 4.58
C ALA A 173 -6.99 -0.74 3.56
N THR A 174 -7.68 -0.61 2.42
CA THR A 174 -7.35 0.39 1.39
C THR A 174 -8.62 1.04 0.83
N PHE A 175 -8.51 2.27 0.31
CA PHE A 175 -9.57 2.94 -0.48
C PHE A 175 -9.20 3.05 -1.97
N SER A 176 -8.20 2.30 -2.42
CA SER A 176 -7.76 2.29 -3.82
C SER A 176 -8.40 1.13 -4.59
N ARG A 177 -9.44 1.43 -5.40
CA ARG A 177 -9.78 0.61 -6.58
C ARG A 177 -8.97 1.08 -7.79
N HIS A 178 -8.72 0.19 -8.74
CA HIS A 178 -7.94 0.46 -9.97
C HIS A 178 -8.43 1.68 -10.77
N ASP A 179 -9.72 1.99 -10.64
CA ASP A 179 -10.41 3.02 -11.42
C ASP A 179 -10.31 4.43 -10.78
N GLY A 180 -9.80 4.55 -9.55
CA GLY A 180 -9.59 5.82 -8.81
C GLY A 180 -10.84 6.62 -8.41
N LEU A 181 -11.93 6.48 -9.16
CA LEU A 181 -13.14 7.32 -9.10
C LEU A 181 -14.30 6.67 -8.33
N ALA A 182 -14.28 5.35 -8.13
CA ALA A 182 -15.46 4.59 -7.71
C ALA A 182 -15.93 4.91 -6.28
N LEU A 183 -15.01 5.08 -5.32
CA LEU A 183 -15.36 5.27 -3.91
C LEU A 183 -15.88 6.67 -3.58
N GLY A 184 -15.52 7.69 -4.36
CA GLY A 184 -16.10 9.03 -4.29
C GLY A 184 -17.60 9.08 -4.63
N SER A 185 -18.14 8.02 -5.25
CA SER A 185 -19.60 7.89 -5.45
C SER A 185 -20.37 7.54 -4.17
N VAL A 186 -19.67 7.20 -3.08
CA VAL A 186 -20.25 6.89 -1.77
C VAL A 186 -19.64 7.80 -0.69
N PHE A 187 -18.33 7.74 -0.47
CA PHE A 187 -17.67 8.53 0.57
C PHE A 187 -17.29 9.93 0.07
N GLN A 188 -17.59 10.95 0.86
CA GLN A 188 -17.23 12.35 0.59
C GLN A 188 -15.75 12.61 0.86
N GLU A 189 -15.15 11.90 1.83
CA GLU A 189 -13.81 12.17 2.33
C GLU A 189 -13.22 10.94 3.02
N ILE A 190 -11.90 10.73 2.90
CA ILE A 190 -11.15 9.80 3.74
C ILE A 190 -10.53 10.63 4.87
N VAL A 191 -11.11 10.53 6.06
CA VAL A 191 -10.81 11.44 7.19
C VAL A 191 -9.61 10.97 8.01
N TYR A 192 -9.24 9.70 7.88
CA TYR A 192 -8.08 9.12 8.53
C TYR A 192 -7.46 8.03 7.65
N HIS A 193 -6.13 8.06 7.52
CA HIS A 193 -5.35 7.05 6.82
C HIS A 193 -4.08 6.77 7.60
N HIS A 194 -3.87 5.51 7.95
CA HIS A 194 -2.64 4.97 8.52
C HIS A 194 -2.26 3.77 7.66
N ASP A 195 -1.04 3.72 7.11
CA ASP A 195 -0.60 2.59 6.27
C ASP A 195 0.07 1.50 7.12
N PHE A 196 0.09 0.26 6.62
CA PHE A 196 0.72 -0.86 7.33
C PHE A 196 2.22 -0.61 7.58
N LEU A 197 2.91 0.05 6.63
CA LEU A 197 4.28 0.53 6.78
C LEU A 197 4.46 1.40 8.03
N GLN A 198 3.62 2.42 8.18
CA GLN A 198 3.69 3.32 9.32
C GLN A 198 3.40 2.57 10.63
N MET A 199 2.46 1.62 10.61
CA MET A 199 2.15 0.79 11.78
C MET A 199 3.25 -0.21 12.17
N ILE A 200 4.08 -0.66 11.23
CA ILE A 200 5.30 -1.44 11.52
C ILE A 200 6.35 -0.51 12.14
N LYS A 201 6.59 0.68 11.55
CA LYS A 201 7.55 1.68 12.08
C LYS A 201 7.21 2.14 13.50
N GLU A 202 5.92 2.26 13.79
CA GLU A 202 5.38 2.59 15.12
C GLU A 202 5.22 1.37 16.07
N GLN A 203 5.65 0.18 15.65
CA GLN A 203 5.60 -1.06 16.44
C GLN A 203 4.18 -1.43 16.94
N TRP A 204 3.16 -1.16 16.12
CA TRP A 204 1.77 -1.58 16.33
C TRP A 204 1.39 -2.86 15.60
N LEU A 205 2.15 -3.22 14.56
CA LEU A 205 2.20 -4.52 13.90
C LEU A 205 3.53 -5.20 14.25
N CYS A 206 3.73 -6.47 13.89
CA CYS A 206 5.05 -7.09 14.01
C CYS A 206 5.99 -6.64 12.88
N ASP A 207 7.29 -6.77 13.09
CA ASP A 207 8.28 -6.59 12.04
C ASP A 207 8.10 -7.62 10.92
N VAL A 208 8.66 -7.32 9.75
CA VAL A 208 8.38 -8.07 8.53
C VAL A 208 9.64 -8.24 7.69
N ARG A 209 9.95 -9.49 7.35
CA ARG A 209 11.01 -9.85 6.41
C ARG A 209 10.37 -10.27 5.11
N PHE A 210 10.87 -9.79 3.98
CA PHE A 210 10.32 -10.15 2.68
C PHE A 210 11.31 -10.98 1.88
N THR A 211 10.81 -11.98 1.18
CA THR A 211 11.54 -12.77 0.19
C THR A 211 10.77 -12.67 -1.12
N THR A 212 11.38 -12.02 -2.11
CA THR A 212 10.85 -11.97 -3.48
C THR A 212 11.49 -13.07 -4.31
N VAL A 213 10.67 -13.98 -4.83
CA VAL A 213 11.08 -15.11 -5.66
C VAL A 213 10.79 -14.81 -7.11
N HIS A 214 11.84 -14.71 -7.90
CA HIS A 214 11.77 -14.57 -9.35
C HIS A 214 11.49 -15.93 -9.97
N ALA A 215 10.20 -16.25 -10.14
CA ALA A 215 9.72 -17.50 -10.68
C ALA A 215 9.41 -17.37 -12.19
N ASN A 216 9.78 -18.40 -12.95
CA ASN A 216 9.69 -18.43 -14.41
C ASN A 216 8.24 -18.74 -14.89
N ILE A 217 7.27 -18.00 -14.35
CA ILE A 217 5.81 -18.15 -14.51
C ILE A 217 5.36 -17.17 -15.58
N ASP A 218 4.90 -17.64 -16.74
CA ASP A 218 4.43 -16.77 -17.83
C ASP A 218 2.95 -16.42 -17.67
N LEU A 219 2.65 -15.20 -17.23
CA LEU A 219 1.28 -14.78 -16.96
C LEU A 219 0.54 -14.21 -18.19
N ARG A 220 1.20 -14.09 -19.36
CA ARG A 220 0.71 -13.25 -20.49
C ARG A 220 -0.70 -13.61 -20.97
N ASP A 221 -1.00 -14.90 -21.06
CA ASP A 221 -2.27 -15.42 -21.54
C ASP A 221 -3.32 -15.58 -20.43
N VAL A 222 -3.01 -15.13 -19.21
CA VAL A 222 -3.95 -15.19 -18.07
C VAL A 222 -5.03 -14.13 -18.21
N THR A 223 -6.24 -14.58 -18.50
CA THR A 223 -7.41 -13.71 -18.68
C THR A 223 -7.75 -12.90 -17.42
N ILE A 224 -8.21 -11.66 -17.61
CA ILE A 224 -8.61 -10.75 -16.53
C ILE A 224 -10.13 -10.83 -16.32
N ASN A 225 -10.56 -10.93 -15.06
CA ASN A 225 -11.96 -10.86 -14.68
C ASN A 225 -12.43 -9.39 -14.69
N THR A 226 -13.21 -9.03 -15.70
CA THR A 226 -13.73 -7.67 -15.93
C THR A 226 -14.54 -7.08 -14.77
N LYS A 227 -15.12 -7.91 -13.89
CA LYS A 227 -15.88 -7.43 -12.71
C LYS A 227 -14.97 -7.00 -11.55
N THR A 228 -13.78 -7.58 -11.43
CA THR A 228 -12.86 -7.37 -10.30
C THR A 228 -11.60 -6.60 -10.67
N GLY A 229 -11.17 -6.65 -11.94
CA GLY A 229 -9.87 -6.15 -12.40
C GLY A 229 -8.69 -7.08 -12.10
N ASP A 230 -8.94 -8.19 -11.39
CA ASP A 230 -7.95 -9.21 -11.04
C ASP A 230 -7.96 -10.39 -12.03
N PHE A 231 -6.95 -11.25 -11.99
CA PHE A 231 -6.87 -12.45 -12.82
C PHE A 231 -8.05 -13.41 -12.62
N ASN A 232 -8.46 -14.06 -13.71
CA ASN A 232 -9.41 -15.18 -13.67
C ASN A 232 -8.75 -16.39 -12.98
N ALA A 233 -9.39 -16.91 -11.93
CA ALA A 233 -8.82 -17.97 -11.10
C ALA A 233 -8.59 -19.30 -11.85
N SER A 234 -9.43 -19.65 -12.83
CA SER A 234 -9.20 -20.86 -13.63
C SER A 234 -7.98 -20.67 -14.55
N SER A 235 -7.96 -19.56 -15.28
CA SER A 235 -6.87 -19.19 -16.20
C SER A 235 -5.52 -19.08 -15.49
N LEU A 236 -5.47 -18.45 -14.30
CA LEU A 236 -4.26 -18.31 -13.51
C LEU A 236 -3.76 -19.66 -12.97
N ALA A 237 -4.67 -20.55 -12.55
CA ALA A 237 -4.30 -21.85 -11.99
C ALA A 237 -3.57 -22.75 -12.99
N HIS A 238 -3.89 -22.67 -14.28
CA HIS A 238 -3.16 -23.43 -15.32
C HIS A 238 -1.67 -23.09 -15.38
N VAL A 239 -1.27 -21.87 -14.99
CA VAL A 239 0.14 -21.44 -15.02
C VAL A 239 0.85 -21.75 -13.69
N VAL A 240 0.18 -21.50 -12.55
CA VAL A 240 0.83 -21.57 -11.22
C VAL A 240 0.63 -22.87 -10.45
N SER A 241 -0.31 -23.74 -10.87
CA SER A 241 -0.61 -25.00 -10.19
C SER A 241 0.15 -26.21 -10.76
N THR A 242 1.22 -25.97 -11.51
CA THR A 242 2.08 -27.01 -12.11
C THR A 242 3.04 -27.57 -11.06
N ASP A 243 3.47 -28.82 -11.25
CA ASP A 243 4.31 -29.50 -10.25
C ASP A 243 5.68 -28.82 -10.12
N THR A 244 6.24 -28.29 -11.21
CA THR A 244 7.43 -27.41 -11.21
C THR A 244 7.27 -26.19 -10.29
N VAL A 245 6.12 -25.49 -10.36
CA VAL A 245 5.87 -24.31 -9.53
C VAL A 245 5.57 -24.71 -8.08
N ASN A 246 4.81 -25.79 -7.85
CA ASN A 246 4.54 -26.29 -6.50
C ASN A 246 5.84 -26.72 -5.79
N ASN A 247 6.70 -27.48 -6.49
CA ASN A 247 8.02 -27.90 -6.00
C ASN A 247 8.91 -26.69 -5.68
N LEU A 248 8.90 -25.66 -6.53
CA LEU A 248 9.59 -24.40 -6.26
C LEU A 248 9.05 -23.73 -5.00
N VAL A 249 7.74 -23.63 -4.83
CA VAL A 249 7.11 -23.01 -3.64
C VAL A 249 7.55 -23.72 -2.35
N VAL A 250 7.52 -25.05 -2.32
CA VAL A 250 7.92 -25.84 -1.14
C VAL A 250 9.43 -25.71 -0.87
N ARG A 251 10.28 -25.82 -1.89
CA ARG A 251 11.75 -25.68 -1.73
C ARG A 251 12.14 -24.30 -1.19
N VAL A 252 11.55 -23.22 -1.69
CA VAL A 252 11.83 -21.87 -1.18
C VAL A 252 11.29 -21.66 0.23
N TRP A 253 10.14 -22.25 0.55
CA TRP A 253 9.64 -22.24 1.93
C TRP A 253 10.62 -22.95 2.88
N MET A 254 11.15 -24.12 2.51
CA MET A 254 12.14 -24.82 3.33
C MET A 254 13.42 -23.99 3.53
N ASP A 255 13.93 -23.35 2.47
CA ASP A 255 15.14 -22.51 2.51
C ASP A 255 15.00 -21.24 3.37
N ARG A 256 13.85 -20.55 3.29
CA ARG A 256 13.67 -19.19 3.86
C ARG A 256 12.75 -19.11 5.08
N ALA A 257 12.01 -20.18 5.35
CA ALA A 257 10.97 -20.24 6.37
C ALA A 257 10.79 -21.65 7.01
N GLY A 258 11.71 -22.59 6.81
CA GLY A 258 11.66 -23.90 7.46
C GLY A 258 11.78 -23.85 9.00
N ASP A 259 12.25 -22.71 9.53
CA ASP A 259 12.27 -22.36 10.96
C ASP A 259 10.90 -21.92 11.51
N ARG A 260 9.91 -21.65 10.63
CA ARG A 260 8.64 -21.01 10.97
C ARG A 260 7.57 -22.01 11.41
N ARG A 261 6.85 -21.64 12.47
CA ARG A 261 5.93 -22.54 13.19
C ARG A 261 4.49 -22.46 12.69
N SER A 262 4.13 -21.45 11.90
CA SER A 262 2.74 -21.19 11.49
C SER A 262 2.70 -20.43 10.16
N THR A 263 2.84 -21.18 9.08
CA THR A 263 2.81 -20.69 7.69
C THR A 263 1.40 -20.70 7.12
N LEU A 264 0.91 -19.54 6.66
CA LEU A 264 -0.32 -19.42 5.89
C LEU A 264 -0.02 -19.25 4.39
N VAL A 265 -0.48 -20.19 3.57
CA VAL A 265 -0.27 -20.18 2.11
C VAL A 265 -1.56 -19.76 1.38
N PHE A 266 -1.46 -18.84 0.42
CA PHE A 266 -2.56 -18.38 -0.41
C PHE A 266 -2.44 -18.90 -1.85
N CYS A 267 -3.34 -19.82 -2.22
CA CYS A 267 -3.43 -20.39 -3.57
C CYS A 267 -4.61 -19.82 -4.37
N VAL A 268 -4.65 -20.19 -5.65
CA VAL A 268 -5.64 -19.69 -6.63
C VAL A 268 -7.02 -20.32 -6.48
N ASN A 269 -7.11 -21.65 -6.46
CA ASN A 269 -8.37 -22.39 -6.52
C ASN A 269 -8.31 -23.73 -5.74
N ARG A 270 -9.41 -24.49 -5.78
CA ARG A 270 -9.56 -25.78 -5.06
C ARG A 270 -8.62 -26.89 -5.53
N ASP A 271 -8.12 -26.84 -6.77
CA ASP A 271 -7.20 -27.85 -7.29
C ASP A 271 -5.77 -27.54 -6.83
N HIS A 272 -5.37 -26.28 -6.96
CA HIS A 272 -4.07 -25.79 -6.50
C HIS A 272 -3.87 -26.02 -5.00
N VAL A 273 -4.84 -25.71 -4.13
CA VAL A 273 -4.69 -26.02 -2.69
C VAL A 273 -4.45 -27.51 -2.44
N ARG A 274 -5.10 -28.41 -3.19
CA ARG A 274 -4.93 -29.86 -3.04
C ARG A 274 -3.54 -30.29 -3.49
N ARG A 275 -3.12 -29.89 -4.69
CA ARG A 275 -1.80 -30.25 -5.24
C ARG A 275 -0.67 -29.74 -4.36
N LEU A 276 -0.67 -28.46 -4.02
CA LEU A 276 0.38 -27.88 -3.19
C LEU A 276 0.42 -28.51 -1.79
N THR A 277 -0.73 -28.86 -1.20
CA THR A 277 -0.75 -29.61 0.07
C THR A 277 -0.10 -30.98 -0.07
N GLN A 278 -0.35 -31.68 -1.18
CA GLN A 278 0.32 -32.95 -1.45
C GLN A 278 1.82 -32.73 -1.61
N THR A 279 2.26 -31.73 -2.38
CA THR A 279 3.69 -31.40 -2.54
C THR A 279 4.38 -31.11 -1.20
N PHE A 280 3.75 -30.37 -0.28
CA PHE A 280 4.31 -30.19 1.08
C PHE A 280 4.50 -31.55 1.80
N ARG A 281 3.49 -32.43 1.73
CA ARG A 281 3.53 -33.76 2.36
C ARG A 281 4.54 -34.70 1.72
N ASP A 282 4.73 -34.62 0.41
CA ASP A 282 5.72 -35.41 -0.35
C ASP A 282 7.16 -35.02 0.05
N PHE A 283 7.37 -33.77 0.47
CA PHE A 283 8.62 -33.27 1.07
C PHE A 283 8.70 -33.52 2.59
N GLY A 284 7.78 -34.31 3.16
CA GLY A 284 7.76 -34.68 4.59
C GLY A 284 7.22 -33.58 5.52
N ILE A 285 6.63 -32.52 5.00
CA ILE A 285 6.11 -31.39 5.77
C ILE A 285 4.61 -31.58 5.98
N GLU A 286 4.17 -31.57 7.24
CA GLU A 286 2.75 -31.66 7.52
C GLU A 286 2.02 -30.37 7.12
N ALA A 287 1.09 -30.52 6.18
CA ALA A 287 0.27 -29.43 5.66
C ALA A 287 -1.20 -29.84 5.58
N HIS A 288 -2.10 -28.88 5.80
CA HIS A 288 -3.55 -29.03 5.62
C HIS A 288 -4.11 -27.89 4.78
N TYR A 289 -5.33 -28.04 4.25
CA TYR A 289 -5.97 -26.99 3.48
C TYR A 289 -7.42 -26.69 3.88
N VAL A 290 -7.84 -25.44 3.64
CA VAL A 290 -9.24 -25.01 3.74
C VAL A 290 -9.70 -24.28 2.47
N HIS A 291 -10.89 -24.64 1.99
CA HIS A 291 -11.49 -24.07 0.79
C HIS A 291 -13.00 -23.88 0.95
N ALA A 292 -13.66 -23.13 0.06
CA ALA A 292 -15.07 -22.74 0.20
C ALA A 292 -16.04 -23.90 0.54
N GLY A 293 -15.79 -25.09 -0.03
CA GLY A 293 -16.57 -26.32 0.21
C GLY A 293 -16.17 -27.14 1.44
N THR A 294 -15.21 -26.69 2.26
CA THR A 294 -14.85 -27.36 3.52
C THR A 294 -15.98 -27.14 4.54
N PRO A 295 -16.57 -28.20 5.12
CA PRO A 295 -17.63 -28.10 6.13
C PRO A 295 -17.29 -27.12 7.26
N PRO A 296 -18.27 -26.37 7.81
CA PRO A 296 -18.00 -25.37 8.85
C PRO A 296 -17.35 -25.93 10.13
N GLN A 297 -17.73 -27.13 10.55
CA GLN A 297 -17.15 -27.79 11.73
C GLN A 297 -15.70 -28.22 11.49
N GLU A 298 -15.43 -28.92 10.38
CA GLU A 298 -14.08 -29.32 9.94
C GLU A 298 -13.16 -28.10 9.80
N ARG A 299 -13.64 -27.02 9.16
CA ARG A 299 -12.92 -25.76 9.03
C ARG A 299 -12.58 -25.14 10.39
N GLN A 300 -13.50 -25.21 11.35
CA GLN A 300 -13.26 -24.68 12.69
C GLN A 300 -12.24 -25.55 13.45
N ALA A 301 -12.28 -26.87 13.32
CA ALA A 301 -11.27 -27.77 13.87
C ALA A 301 -9.87 -27.44 13.31
N LEU A 302 -9.71 -27.48 11.98
CA LEU A 302 -8.44 -27.15 11.30
C LEU A 302 -7.88 -25.78 11.72
N ILE A 303 -8.70 -24.73 11.77
CA ILE A 303 -8.25 -23.39 12.21
C ILE A 303 -7.85 -23.39 13.71
N THR A 304 -8.47 -24.22 14.55
CA THR A 304 -8.14 -24.35 15.98
C THR A 304 -6.84 -25.11 16.17
N ASP A 305 -6.65 -26.20 15.43
CA ASP A 305 -5.45 -27.05 15.45
C ASP A 305 -4.22 -26.28 14.94
N PHE A 306 -4.38 -25.50 13.87
CA PHE A 306 -3.36 -24.58 13.37
C PHE A 306 -3.01 -23.44 14.36
N LYS A 307 -3.98 -22.97 15.14
CA LYS A 307 -3.73 -21.98 16.22
C LYS A 307 -3.00 -22.59 17.41
N ALA A 308 -3.24 -23.86 17.70
CA ALA A 308 -2.53 -24.62 18.71
C ALA A 308 -1.11 -25.04 18.26
N GLY A 309 -0.77 -24.84 16.97
CA GLY A 309 0.53 -25.21 16.41
C GLY A 309 0.69 -26.72 16.25
N LEU A 310 -0.40 -27.46 16.07
CA LEU A 310 -0.35 -28.91 15.82
C LEU A 310 0.31 -29.24 14.48
N TYR A 311 0.23 -28.33 13.50
CA TYR A 311 0.85 -28.47 12.19
C TYR A 311 1.39 -27.12 11.67
N PRO A 312 2.53 -27.11 10.94
CA PRO A 312 3.23 -25.88 10.56
C PRO A 312 2.61 -25.15 9.36
N VAL A 313 1.86 -25.82 8.48
CA VAL A 313 1.43 -25.25 7.18
C VAL A 313 -0.09 -25.35 6.98
N LEU A 314 -0.76 -24.20 6.80
CA LEU A 314 -2.16 -24.11 6.41
C LEU A 314 -2.31 -23.44 5.04
N ILE A 315 -2.84 -24.17 4.07
CA ILE A 315 -3.02 -23.73 2.68
C ILE A 315 -4.49 -23.33 2.45
N ASN A 316 -4.74 -22.23 1.73
CA ASN A 316 -6.12 -21.78 1.50
C ASN A 316 -6.34 -21.14 0.13
N CYS A 317 -7.58 -21.21 -0.35
CA CYS A 317 -8.06 -20.39 -1.46
C CYS A 317 -9.32 -19.62 -1.06
N ALA A 318 -9.26 -18.29 -1.13
CA ALA A 318 -10.36 -17.33 -0.97
C ALA A 318 -11.15 -17.34 0.37
N ILE A 319 -10.76 -18.15 1.38
CA ILE A 319 -11.38 -18.09 2.72
C ILE A 319 -10.61 -17.15 3.64
N LEU A 320 -9.33 -17.43 3.90
CA LEU A 320 -8.59 -16.80 5.01
C LEU A 320 -8.04 -15.41 4.66
N THR A 321 -8.36 -14.93 3.46
CA THR A 321 -8.12 -13.55 3.02
C THR A 321 -8.81 -12.54 3.93
N GLU A 322 -10.03 -12.84 4.38
CA GLU A 322 -10.90 -11.98 5.16
C GLU A 322 -11.50 -12.75 6.35
N GLY A 323 -11.85 -12.05 7.44
CA GLY A 323 -12.45 -12.70 8.62
C GLY A 323 -11.57 -13.71 9.38
N ALA A 324 -10.36 -14.06 8.92
CA ALA A 324 -9.46 -14.92 9.69
C ALA A 324 -8.68 -14.11 10.75
N ASP A 325 -8.85 -14.47 12.02
CA ASP A 325 -8.05 -13.97 13.14
C ASP A 325 -7.19 -15.11 13.70
N ILE A 326 -5.94 -15.17 13.25
CA ILE A 326 -4.96 -16.22 13.56
C ILE A 326 -3.63 -15.51 13.86
N PRO A 327 -3.40 -15.06 15.10
CA PRO A 327 -2.27 -14.18 15.43
C PRO A 327 -0.91 -14.89 15.40
N ASN A 328 -0.89 -16.22 15.56
CA ASN A 328 0.34 -17.03 15.57
C ASN A 328 1.05 -17.14 14.22
N ILE A 329 0.43 -16.74 13.10
CA ILE A 329 1.04 -16.79 11.76
C ILE A 329 2.35 -16.01 11.74
N ASP A 330 3.47 -16.69 11.53
CA ASP A 330 4.82 -16.13 11.45
C ASP A 330 5.43 -16.22 10.03
N CYS A 331 4.73 -16.88 9.10
CA CYS A 331 5.05 -16.84 7.67
C CYS A 331 3.78 -16.73 6.80
N VAL A 332 3.83 -15.93 5.74
CA VAL A 332 2.79 -15.87 4.69
C VAL A 332 3.42 -16.15 3.34
N VAL A 333 2.87 -17.11 2.61
CA VAL A 333 3.33 -17.50 1.27
C VAL A 333 2.26 -17.14 0.25
N ILE A 334 2.62 -16.28 -0.70
CA ILE A 334 1.72 -15.77 -1.74
C ILE A 334 1.91 -16.59 -3.02
N ALA A 335 1.38 -17.82 -3.03
CA ALA A 335 1.33 -18.70 -4.21
C ALA A 335 0.20 -18.29 -5.20
N ARG A 336 -0.17 -17.01 -5.22
CA ARG A 336 -1.22 -16.43 -6.06
C ARG A 336 -0.83 -15.01 -6.47
N PRO A 337 -0.29 -14.82 -7.69
CA PRO A 337 -0.17 -13.50 -8.30
C PRO A 337 -1.54 -12.81 -8.33
N THR A 338 -1.58 -11.52 -8.00
CA THR A 338 -2.82 -10.72 -8.02
C THR A 338 -2.57 -9.33 -8.58
N ARG A 339 -3.59 -8.78 -9.24
CA ARG A 339 -3.64 -7.39 -9.70
C ARG A 339 -4.30 -6.46 -8.68
N SER A 340 -4.77 -6.98 -7.54
CA SER A 340 -5.49 -6.21 -6.52
C SER A 340 -4.60 -5.86 -5.32
N ARG A 341 -4.29 -4.56 -5.16
CA ARG A 341 -3.56 -4.03 -3.98
C ARG A 341 -4.26 -4.40 -2.67
N ASN A 342 -5.59 -4.37 -2.66
CA ASN A 342 -6.37 -4.68 -1.47
C ASN A 342 -6.25 -6.17 -1.11
N LEU A 343 -6.33 -7.07 -2.09
CA LEU A 343 -6.14 -8.51 -1.88
C LEU A 343 -4.74 -8.80 -1.34
N PHE A 344 -3.71 -8.20 -1.95
CA PHE A 344 -2.32 -8.33 -1.52
C PHE A 344 -2.10 -7.86 -0.08
N ALA A 345 -2.58 -6.66 0.27
CA ALA A 345 -2.50 -6.11 1.63
C ALA A 345 -3.33 -6.92 2.66
N GLN A 346 -4.47 -7.48 2.26
CA GLN A 346 -5.27 -8.37 3.11
C GLN A 346 -4.55 -9.70 3.40
N MET A 347 -3.87 -10.29 2.41
CA MET A 347 -3.10 -11.54 2.56
C MET A 347 -1.91 -11.34 3.51
N ILE A 348 -1.03 -10.35 3.22
CA ILE A 348 0.11 -10.00 4.08
C ILE A 348 -0.36 -9.64 5.49
N GLY A 349 -1.43 -8.85 5.58
CA GLY A 349 -2.02 -8.40 6.84
C GLY A 349 -2.55 -9.50 7.78
N ARG A 350 -2.64 -10.77 7.35
CA ARG A 350 -2.86 -11.90 8.27
C ARG A 350 -1.61 -12.21 9.09
N GLY A 351 -0.43 -12.12 8.47
CA GLY A 351 0.87 -12.28 9.12
C GLY A 351 1.32 -11.07 9.93
N LEU A 352 0.74 -9.87 9.80
CA LEU A 352 1.25 -8.67 10.49
C LEU A 352 0.81 -8.52 11.96
N ARG A 353 0.02 -9.45 12.50
CA ARG A 353 -0.47 -9.38 13.89
C ARG A 353 0.64 -9.74 14.87
N GLN A 354 0.81 -8.93 15.92
CA GLN A 354 1.67 -9.26 17.05
C GLN A 354 1.11 -10.46 17.81
N SER A 355 1.98 -11.40 18.21
CA SER A 355 1.61 -12.55 19.04
C SER A 355 2.73 -12.89 20.04
N PRO A 356 2.93 -12.06 21.09
CA PRO A 356 3.97 -12.31 22.09
C PRO A 356 3.80 -13.67 22.80
N THR A 357 2.55 -14.12 22.95
CA THR A 357 2.18 -15.41 23.58
C THR A 357 2.66 -16.64 22.81
N THR A 358 2.97 -16.51 21.51
CA THR A 358 3.52 -17.62 20.70
C THR A 358 5.03 -17.49 20.45
N GLY A 359 5.70 -16.51 21.09
CA GLY A 359 7.11 -16.22 20.85
C GLY A 359 7.41 -15.59 19.48
N LYS A 360 6.39 -15.11 18.78
CA LYS A 360 6.55 -14.53 17.44
C LYS A 360 7.20 -13.14 17.51
N VAL A 361 8.35 -13.00 16.85
CA VAL A 361 9.12 -11.75 16.75
C VAL A 361 8.85 -10.97 15.45
N ASP A 362 8.91 -11.64 14.31
CA ASP A 362 8.65 -11.07 12.97
C ASP A 362 7.66 -11.94 12.17
N CYS A 363 7.33 -11.51 10.95
CA CYS A 363 6.66 -12.32 9.94
C CYS A 363 7.47 -12.37 8.64
N ARG A 364 7.75 -13.57 8.14
CA ARG A 364 8.30 -13.76 6.79
C ARG A 364 7.19 -13.69 5.74
N ILE A 365 7.37 -12.92 4.68
CA ILE A 365 6.47 -12.87 3.51
C ILE A 365 7.23 -13.40 2.30
N ILE A 366 6.76 -14.49 1.69
CA ILE A 366 7.34 -15.06 0.47
C ILE A 366 6.39 -14.76 -0.70
N ASP A 367 6.87 -14.05 -1.71
CA ASP A 367 6.08 -13.56 -2.85
C ASP A 367 6.70 -14.03 -4.19
N PHE A 368 5.89 -14.65 -5.06
CA PHE A 368 6.35 -15.26 -6.31
C PHE A 368 5.96 -14.39 -7.51
N ILE A 369 6.97 -13.83 -8.19
CA ILE A 369 6.81 -12.85 -9.29
C ILE A 369 7.24 -13.48 -10.64
N ASP A 370 6.49 -13.19 -11.70
CA ASP A 370 6.83 -13.44 -13.12
C ASP A 370 8.13 -12.71 -13.53
N THR A 371 9.11 -13.48 -14.03
CA THR A 371 10.40 -12.97 -14.52
C THR A 371 10.40 -12.48 -15.96
N ARG A 372 9.51 -12.99 -16.82
CA ARG A 372 9.67 -12.91 -18.28
C ARG A 372 9.01 -11.69 -18.89
N ASN A 373 7.80 -11.33 -18.47
CA ASN A 373 7.08 -10.18 -19.04
C ASN A 373 6.15 -9.54 -18.02
N ARG A 374 6.60 -8.47 -17.35
CA ARG A 374 5.81 -7.77 -16.32
C ARG A 374 4.49 -7.23 -16.87
N ILE A 375 3.40 -7.90 -16.55
CA ILE A 375 2.05 -7.45 -16.90
C ILE A 375 1.73 -6.19 -16.07
N PRO A 376 1.43 -5.04 -16.70
CA PRO A 376 1.17 -3.80 -15.98
C PRO A 376 0.01 -3.96 -14.99
N GLY A 377 0.29 -3.72 -13.71
CA GLY A 377 -0.71 -3.73 -12.64
C GLY A 377 -0.83 -5.03 -11.83
N VAL A 378 0.04 -6.02 -12.01
CA VAL A 378 0.25 -7.05 -10.97
C VAL A 378 0.89 -6.37 -9.74
N PHE A 379 0.36 -6.66 -8.56
CA PHE A 379 0.96 -6.24 -7.29
C PHE A 379 1.86 -7.34 -6.76
N SER A 380 3.02 -6.91 -6.33
CA SER A 380 4.06 -7.68 -5.65
C SER A 380 4.69 -6.85 -4.53
N THR A 381 5.50 -7.49 -3.70
CA THR A 381 6.22 -6.87 -2.59
C THR A 381 6.97 -5.58 -2.99
N PRO A 382 7.81 -5.54 -4.04
CA PRO A 382 8.43 -4.30 -4.51
C PRO A 382 7.41 -3.18 -4.80
N THR A 383 6.34 -3.49 -5.54
CA THR A 383 5.30 -2.49 -5.87
C THR A 383 4.51 -1.99 -4.67
N LEU A 384 4.41 -2.80 -3.60
CA LEU A 384 3.76 -2.41 -2.35
C LEU A 384 4.58 -1.33 -1.63
N PHE A 385 5.91 -1.39 -1.71
CA PHE A 385 6.85 -0.35 -1.25
C PHE A 385 7.04 0.80 -2.24
N GLY A 386 6.32 0.80 -3.37
CA GLY A 386 6.43 1.82 -4.42
C GLY A 386 7.66 1.68 -5.32
N LEU A 387 8.35 0.54 -5.28
CA LEU A 387 9.47 0.20 -6.18
C LEU A 387 8.96 -0.40 -7.49
N ASP A 388 9.68 -0.19 -8.58
CA ASP A 388 9.53 -0.99 -9.79
C ASP A 388 10.22 -2.36 -9.56
N PRO A 389 9.60 -3.51 -9.85
CA PRO A 389 10.28 -4.80 -9.87
C PRO A 389 11.48 -4.90 -10.84
N ALA A 390 11.82 -3.85 -11.62
CA ALA A 390 13.10 -3.72 -12.34
C ALA A 390 14.25 -3.24 -11.47
N GLU A 391 13.99 -2.35 -10.52
CA GLU A 391 15.02 -1.68 -9.74
C GLU A 391 15.59 -2.61 -8.65
N VAL A 392 15.13 -3.86 -8.59
CA VAL A 392 15.58 -4.91 -7.66
C VAL A 392 16.34 -6.05 -8.38
N ILE A 393 16.76 -5.84 -9.63
CA ILE A 393 17.63 -6.79 -10.35
C ILE A 393 19.10 -6.36 -10.18
N ASP A 394 19.59 -6.40 -8.94
CA ASP A 394 20.95 -6.83 -8.59
C ASP A 394 21.16 -6.77 -7.07
N ASP A 395 21.42 -7.93 -6.48
CA ASP A 395 22.31 -8.12 -5.33
C ASP A 395 22.51 -9.65 -5.19
N LYS A 396 23.37 -10.22 -6.06
CA LYS A 396 23.79 -11.62 -5.92
C LYS A 396 24.79 -11.73 -4.77
N SER A 397 24.54 -12.65 -3.84
CA SER A 397 25.50 -13.09 -2.83
C SER A 397 26.72 -13.74 -3.47
N LEU A 398 27.77 -12.95 -3.73
CA LEU A 398 29.03 -13.40 -4.34
C LEU A 398 29.83 -14.39 -3.46
N ASN A 399 29.43 -14.61 -2.20
CA ASN A 399 30.21 -15.36 -1.22
C ASN A 399 29.85 -16.86 -1.09
N GLU A 400 28.81 -17.36 -1.77
CA GLU A 400 28.38 -18.77 -1.63
C GLU A 400 28.79 -19.67 -2.82
N LEU A 401 29.35 -19.10 -3.88
CA LEU A 401 29.72 -19.82 -5.11
C LEU A 401 31.20 -20.23 -5.22
N GLU A 402 32.06 -19.83 -4.28
CA GLU A 402 33.48 -20.24 -4.27
C GLU A 402 33.75 -21.53 -3.48
N ALA A 403 32.80 -22.00 -2.66
CA ALA A 403 33.00 -23.13 -1.76
C ALA A 403 32.91 -24.52 -2.40
N ASN A 404 32.27 -24.67 -3.57
CA ASN A 404 31.95 -25.97 -4.17
C ASN A 404 32.70 -26.28 -5.49
N THR A 405 33.67 -25.47 -5.89
CA THR A 405 34.36 -25.60 -7.20
C THR A 405 35.73 -26.31 -7.09
N LYS A 406 35.88 -27.24 -6.13
CA LYS A 406 37.12 -28.03 -5.91
C LYS A 406 36.88 -29.54 -5.72
N SER A 407 35.91 -30.11 -6.45
CA SER A 407 35.73 -31.54 -6.72
C SER A 407 34.62 -31.68 -7.77
N SER A 408 34.75 -32.36 -8.91
CA SER A 408 35.79 -33.26 -9.40
C SER A 408 35.80 -33.25 -10.94
N SER A 409 36.95 -33.51 -11.57
CA SER A 409 37.08 -33.70 -13.02
C SER A 409 37.19 -35.19 -13.39
N THR A 410 36.43 -35.67 -14.39
CA THR A 410 36.80 -36.61 -15.51
C THR A 410 35.60 -37.45 -16.00
N GLY A 411 35.49 -37.67 -17.33
CA GLY A 411 34.65 -38.72 -17.95
C GLY A 411 33.87 -38.27 -19.21
N ASP A 412 34.07 -38.96 -20.35
CA ASP A 412 33.59 -38.60 -21.70
C ASP A 412 32.39 -39.45 -22.24
N ALA A 413 31.90 -39.07 -23.44
CA ALA A 413 31.04 -39.80 -24.42
C ALA A 413 29.49 -39.81 -24.20
N ILE A 414 28.55 -39.57 -25.16
CA ILE A 414 28.34 -39.93 -26.61
C ILE A 414 27.60 -41.29 -26.77
N ILE A 415 26.41 -41.45 -27.42
CA ILE A 415 25.51 -40.55 -28.21
C ILE A 415 24.05 -41.11 -28.34
N GLU A 416 23.05 -40.27 -28.69
CA GLU A 416 21.69 -40.60 -29.26
C GLU A 416 20.69 -41.51 -28.48
N SER A 417 19.35 -41.51 -28.69
CA SER A 417 18.43 -40.70 -29.53
C SER A 417 16.98 -40.67 -28.97
N SER A 418 16.25 -39.59 -29.29
CA SER A 418 14.78 -39.40 -29.35
C SER A 418 13.79 -40.30 -28.58
N SER A 419 13.02 -39.67 -27.68
CA SER A 419 11.54 -39.83 -27.68
C SER A 419 10.87 -38.54 -27.20
N ILE A 420 9.67 -38.25 -27.73
CA ILE A 420 9.01 -36.95 -27.61
C ILE A 420 8.20 -36.90 -26.31
N ASN A 421 8.62 -36.04 -25.38
CA ASN A 421 7.79 -35.52 -24.29
C ASN A 421 8.06 -34.03 -24.14
N THR A 422 7.00 -33.20 -24.26
CA THR A 422 7.12 -31.74 -24.21
C THR A 422 7.15 -31.25 -22.76
N GLU A 423 8.18 -31.66 -22.02
CA GLU A 423 8.41 -31.22 -20.64
C GLU A 423 8.80 -29.74 -20.62
N LEU A 424 8.11 -28.96 -19.78
CA LEU A 424 8.53 -27.61 -19.45
C LEU A 424 9.83 -27.70 -18.65
N PRO A 425 10.96 -27.10 -19.12
CA PRO A 425 12.23 -27.25 -18.43
C PRO A 425 12.19 -26.56 -17.06
N ASP A 426 12.79 -27.22 -16.07
CA ASP A 426 12.98 -26.68 -14.72
C ASP A 426 13.58 -25.25 -14.77
N PRO A 427 13.19 -24.36 -13.85
CA PRO A 427 13.60 -22.96 -13.86
C PRO A 427 15.11 -22.83 -13.61
N LYS A 428 15.88 -22.69 -14.70
CA LYS A 428 17.36 -22.62 -14.74
C LYS A 428 18.00 -21.48 -13.92
N SER A 429 17.21 -20.59 -13.32
CA SER A 429 17.67 -19.60 -12.35
C SER A 429 16.50 -19.16 -11.48
N VAL A 430 16.60 -19.39 -10.17
CA VAL A 430 15.75 -18.76 -9.17
C VAL A 430 16.58 -17.64 -8.54
N THR A 431 16.08 -16.40 -8.58
CA THR A 431 16.74 -15.27 -7.92
C THR A 431 15.91 -14.84 -6.72
N TYR A 432 16.56 -14.82 -5.56
CA TYR A 432 16.00 -14.33 -4.31
C TYR A 432 16.44 -12.88 -4.10
N ILE A 433 15.51 -12.01 -3.69
CA ILE A 433 15.87 -10.80 -2.95
C ILE A 433 15.19 -10.86 -1.60
N ASP A 434 16.02 -10.89 -0.55
CA ASP A 434 15.59 -10.76 0.84
C ASP A 434 15.70 -9.30 1.29
N TYR A 435 14.67 -8.82 1.98
CA TYR A 435 14.61 -7.48 2.55
C TYR A 435 14.48 -7.61 4.06
N GLU A 436 15.57 -7.28 4.77
CA GLU A 436 15.60 -7.26 6.24
C GLU A 436 14.97 -5.98 6.81
N ASP A 437 15.03 -4.87 6.07
CA ASP A 437 14.39 -3.60 6.40
C ASP A 437 13.47 -3.13 5.26
N PRO A 438 12.13 -3.13 5.44
CA PRO A 438 11.19 -2.60 4.44
C PRO A 438 11.27 -1.05 4.30
N PHE A 439 11.95 -0.34 5.21
CA PHE A 439 12.07 1.12 5.19
C PHE A 439 13.32 1.64 4.45
N ALA A 440 14.38 0.83 4.32
CA ALA A 440 15.62 1.19 3.62
C ALA A 440 15.39 1.75 2.20
N PHE A 441 14.31 1.32 1.57
CA PHE A 441 13.86 1.79 0.25
C PHE A 441 12.86 2.96 0.35
N VAL A 442 11.97 2.95 1.34
CA VAL A 442 10.90 3.97 1.50
C VAL A 442 11.46 5.34 1.88
N ASP A 443 12.45 5.41 2.77
CA ASP A 443 13.08 6.67 3.17
C ASP A 443 13.85 7.34 2.00
N ASN A 444 14.15 6.60 0.92
CA ASN A 444 14.72 7.11 -0.34
C ASN A 444 13.67 7.60 -1.36
N PHE A 445 12.38 7.29 -1.21
CA PHE A 445 11.35 7.45 -2.25
C PHE A 445 10.08 8.18 -1.78
N SER A 446 10.23 9.25 -0.97
CA SER A 446 9.16 10.24 -0.77
C SER A 446 8.91 11.05 -2.07
N GLY A 447 8.25 10.44 -3.06
CA GLY A 447 8.13 11.04 -4.39
C GLY A 447 7.62 10.13 -5.51
N ALA A 448 6.49 9.43 -5.29
CA ALA A 448 5.54 9.01 -6.32
C ALA A 448 5.96 7.96 -7.39
N PRO A 449 5.62 6.67 -7.20
CA PRO A 449 5.56 5.68 -8.30
C PRO A 449 4.54 6.00 -9.40
N HIS A 450 3.67 7.02 -9.23
CA HIS A 450 2.71 7.41 -10.26
C HIS A 450 3.34 8.21 -11.42
N VAL A 451 4.49 8.88 -11.22
CA VAL A 451 5.16 9.68 -12.28
C VAL A 451 5.65 8.79 -13.43
N LEU A 452 5.94 7.51 -13.15
CA LEU A 452 6.30 6.52 -14.17
C LEU A 452 5.21 6.35 -15.24
N LYS A 453 3.93 6.55 -14.89
CA LYS A 453 2.78 6.42 -15.78
C LYS A 453 2.43 7.72 -16.53
N LEU A 454 3.01 8.86 -16.13
CA LEU A 454 2.68 10.18 -16.67
C LEU A 454 3.68 10.66 -17.73
N THR A 455 4.91 10.15 -17.69
CA THR A 455 6.02 10.60 -18.55
C THR A 455 7.10 9.53 -18.66
N SER A 456 7.76 9.44 -19.81
CA SER A 456 8.93 8.58 -20.07
C SER A 456 10.27 9.25 -19.70
N ASN A 457 10.27 10.56 -19.43
CA ASN A 457 11.46 11.31 -19.03
C ASN A 457 11.84 11.03 -17.57
N ALA A 458 13.12 11.19 -17.26
CA ALA A 458 13.73 10.90 -15.96
C ALA A 458 13.45 11.96 -14.88
N TRP A 459 12.16 12.25 -14.67
CA TRP A 459 11.68 13.05 -13.55
C TRP A 459 11.95 12.36 -12.21
N VAL A 460 12.43 13.14 -11.24
CA VAL A 460 12.82 12.72 -9.90
C VAL A 460 11.91 13.38 -8.87
N GLY A 461 11.17 12.57 -8.09
CA GLY A 461 10.43 13.03 -6.92
C GLY A 461 11.36 13.46 -5.78
N CYS A 462 11.05 14.60 -5.15
CA CYS A 462 11.91 15.29 -4.18
C CYS A 462 11.21 15.55 -2.82
N GLY A 463 10.05 14.95 -2.57
CA GLY A 463 9.22 15.17 -1.38
C GLY A 463 8.20 16.31 -1.55
N GLY A 464 7.05 16.21 -0.88
CA GLY A 464 6.03 17.27 -0.85
C GLY A 464 5.46 17.66 -2.22
N ASP A 465 5.18 16.66 -3.08
CA ASP A 465 4.72 16.83 -4.47
C ASP A 465 5.62 17.72 -5.36
N VAL A 466 6.90 17.77 -5.02
CA VAL A 466 7.94 18.40 -5.84
C VAL A 466 8.57 17.37 -6.78
N TYR A 467 8.63 17.71 -8.07
CA TYR A 467 9.25 16.90 -9.11
C TYR A 467 10.28 17.71 -9.89
N VAL A 468 11.44 17.12 -10.19
CA VAL A 468 12.53 17.79 -10.92
C VAL A 468 13.02 16.95 -12.10
N LEU A 469 13.23 17.59 -13.25
CA LEU A 469 13.89 17.01 -14.42
C LEU A 469 15.18 17.79 -14.71
N GLU A 470 16.34 17.14 -14.59
CA GLU A 470 17.64 17.73 -14.90
C GLU A 470 17.89 17.67 -16.41
N CYS A 471 18.06 18.82 -17.07
CA CYS A 471 18.20 18.95 -18.51
C CYS A 471 19.67 18.84 -18.98
N LEU A 472 20.40 17.82 -18.51
CA LEU A 472 21.77 17.47 -18.95
C LEU A 472 22.75 18.66 -18.98
N GLY A 473 22.77 19.45 -17.91
CA GLY A 473 23.66 20.61 -17.79
C GLY A 473 23.13 21.91 -18.41
N ARG A 474 22.00 21.89 -19.14
CA ARG A 474 21.32 23.12 -19.61
C ARG A 474 20.42 23.79 -18.55
N GLY A 475 20.31 23.19 -17.36
CA GLY A 475 19.42 23.63 -16.30
C GLY A 475 18.51 22.51 -15.79
N TYR A 476 17.42 22.87 -15.13
CA TYR A 476 16.40 21.92 -14.65
C TYR A 476 14.99 22.51 -14.73
N VAL A 477 14.00 21.64 -14.94
CA VAL A 477 12.58 21.97 -14.75
C VAL A 477 12.14 21.46 -13.39
N ARG A 478 11.38 22.27 -12.65
CA ARG A 478 10.78 21.94 -11.36
C ARG A 478 9.28 22.16 -11.39
N ILE A 479 8.52 21.12 -11.06
CA ILE A 479 7.09 21.17 -10.73
C ILE A 479 6.95 21.21 -9.22
N GLU A 480 6.07 22.07 -8.72
CA GLU A 480 5.72 22.18 -7.29
C GLU A 480 4.25 22.59 -7.13
N PRO A 481 3.58 22.19 -6.04
CA PRO A 481 2.24 22.68 -5.72
C PRO A 481 2.27 24.19 -5.44
N PHE A 482 1.21 24.89 -5.84
CA PHE A 482 1.01 26.31 -5.60
C PHE A 482 -0.45 26.60 -5.27
N VAL A 483 -0.66 27.28 -4.14
CA VAL A 483 -1.97 27.77 -3.73
C VAL A 483 -2.13 29.20 -4.26
N ALA A 484 -3.14 29.40 -5.11
CA ALA A 484 -3.72 30.72 -5.33
C ALA A 484 -4.85 30.90 -4.30
N GLU A 485 -5.08 32.11 -3.82
CA GLU A 485 -6.12 32.38 -2.82
C GLU A 485 -7.50 31.97 -3.35
N GLY A 486 -8.17 31.05 -2.66
CA GLY A 486 -9.58 30.69 -2.89
C GLY A 486 -9.88 29.54 -3.87
N ASP A 487 -8.89 28.88 -4.49
CA ASP A 487 -9.11 27.91 -5.58
C ASP A 487 -8.40 26.55 -5.30
N PRO A 488 -8.77 25.42 -5.96
CA PRO A 488 -8.25 24.10 -5.61
C PRO A 488 -6.76 23.93 -5.98
N ALA A 489 -6.13 22.90 -5.44
CA ALA A 489 -4.69 22.66 -5.58
C ALA A 489 -4.22 22.65 -7.05
N ARG A 490 -3.37 23.63 -7.40
CA ARG A 490 -2.76 23.76 -8.74
C ARG A 490 -1.26 23.46 -8.65
N TYR A 491 -0.71 22.93 -9.74
CA TYR A 491 0.72 22.74 -9.93
C TYR A 491 1.30 23.90 -10.75
N ARG A 492 2.54 24.28 -10.45
CA ARG A 492 3.32 25.26 -11.21
C ARG A 492 4.64 24.64 -11.67
N ALA A 493 4.95 24.81 -12.95
CA ALA A 493 6.22 24.41 -13.54
C ALA A 493 7.13 25.62 -13.74
N THR A 494 8.40 25.47 -13.38
CA THR A 494 9.44 26.50 -13.54
C THR A 494 10.67 25.91 -14.21
N PHE A 495 11.28 26.66 -15.15
CA PHE A 495 12.58 26.32 -15.72
C PHE A 495 13.65 27.21 -15.08
N THR A 496 14.79 26.61 -14.74
CA THR A 496 15.97 27.31 -14.26
C THR A 496 17.15 26.91 -15.15
N GLU A 497 17.56 27.84 -16.01
CA GLU A 497 18.61 27.65 -17.00
C GLU A 497 20.01 27.75 -16.37
N ALA A 498 20.94 26.92 -16.80
CA ALA A 498 22.34 26.98 -16.36
C ALA A 498 23.13 27.97 -17.22
N THR A 499 23.88 28.87 -16.60
CA THR A 499 24.63 29.94 -17.30
C THR A 499 26.05 29.55 -17.69
N MET A 500 26.70 28.71 -16.87
CA MET A 500 28.12 28.38 -16.98
C MET A 500 28.46 27.19 -16.06
N ASP A 501 29.59 26.53 -16.31
CA ASP A 501 30.02 25.39 -15.48
C ASP A 501 30.25 25.78 -14.01
N GLY A 502 30.01 24.82 -13.12
CA GLY A 502 30.07 25.00 -11.66
C GLY A 502 31.46 25.29 -11.12
N SER A 503 32.54 25.02 -11.88
CA SER A 503 33.90 25.46 -11.55
C SER A 503 34.08 26.96 -11.82
N SER A 504 33.78 27.40 -13.04
CA SER A 504 33.85 28.79 -13.49
C SER A 504 32.95 29.73 -12.66
N ALA A 505 31.72 29.30 -12.35
CA ALA A 505 30.80 30.08 -11.52
C ALA A 505 31.36 30.37 -10.12
N ARG A 506 32.08 29.41 -9.51
CA ARG A 506 32.74 29.60 -8.20
C ARG A 506 33.93 30.54 -8.29
N ALA A 507 34.75 30.42 -9.34
CA ALA A 507 35.87 31.32 -9.57
C ALA A 507 35.40 32.78 -9.73
N MET A 508 34.28 33.00 -10.43
CA MET A 508 33.70 34.33 -10.68
C MET A 508 32.74 34.82 -9.59
N LYS A 509 32.46 34.04 -8.54
CA LYS A 509 31.45 34.32 -7.49
C LYS A 509 30.02 34.61 -8.03
N LEU A 510 29.70 34.12 -9.23
CA LEU A 510 28.40 34.32 -9.87
C LEU A 510 27.46 33.11 -9.63
N SER A 511 26.15 33.33 -9.77
CA SER A 511 25.18 32.24 -9.76
C SER A 511 25.36 31.38 -11.03
N PRO A 512 25.54 30.04 -10.91
CA PRO A 512 25.57 29.13 -12.07
C PRO A 512 24.20 28.97 -12.75
N TYR A 513 23.17 29.66 -12.26
CA TYR A 513 21.79 29.56 -12.74
C TYR A 513 21.15 30.94 -12.96
N MET A 514 20.38 31.06 -14.04
CA MET A 514 19.51 32.22 -14.32
C MET A 514 18.33 32.32 -13.34
N ARG A 515 17.68 33.49 -13.33
CA ARG A 515 16.42 33.70 -12.60
C ARG A 515 15.35 32.71 -13.10
N LYS A 516 14.70 31.99 -12.16
CA LYS A 516 13.62 31.04 -12.45
C LYS A 516 12.53 31.68 -13.32
N ARG A 517 12.15 31.03 -14.42
CA ARG A 517 11.02 31.41 -15.30
C ARG A 517 9.86 30.45 -15.11
N VAL A 518 8.62 30.95 -15.01
CA VAL A 518 7.43 30.09 -15.00
C VAL A 518 7.16 29.61 -16.42
N ILE A 519 6.97 28.30 -16.58
CA ILE A 519 6.67 27.68 -17.89
C ILE A 519 5.16 27.62 -18.10
N MET A 520 4.45 27.08 -17.09
CA MET A 520 3.01 26.83 -17.13
C MET A 520 2.48 26.55 -15.72
N THR A 521 1.15 26.58 -15.60
CA THR A 521 0.38 26.08 -14.45
C THR A 521 -0.70 25.13 -14.93
N SER A 522 -1.09 24.15 -14.11
CA SER A 522 -2.26 23.29 -14.37
C SER A 522 -2.80 22.71 -13.06
N ASP A 523 -4.11 22.54 -13.02
CA ASP A 523 -4.90 21.72 -12.11
C ASP A 523 -4.56 20.21 -12.13
N SER A 524 -4.06 19.70 -13.25
CA SER A 524 -3.79 18.27 -13.47
C SER A 524 -2.30 17.97 -13.57
N LEU A 525 -1.84 17.06 -12.70
CA LEU A 525 -0.45 16.58 -12.71
C LEU A 525 -0.07 15.90 -14.04
N SER A 526 -1.02 15.22 -14.71
CA SER A 526 -0.79 14.62 -16.02
C SER A 526 -0.55 15.68 -17.11
N ASN A 527 -1.33 16.76 -17.07
CA ASN A 527 -1.21 17.84 -18.05
C ASN A 527 0.07 18.65 -17.86
N ILE A 528 0.49 18.89 -16.60
CA ILE A 528 1.72 19.64 -16.34
C ILE A 528 2.98 18.86 -16.73
N PHE A 529 3.04 17.53 -16.52
CA PHE A 529 4.15 16.71 -17.02
C PHE A 529 4.24 16.75 -18.55
N LYS A 530 3.13 16.49 -19.26
CA LYS A 530 3.08 16.54 -20.74
C LYS A 530 3.50 17.89 -21.31
N GLY A 531 3.05 18.98 -20.71
CA GLY A 531 3.43 20.34 -21.12
C GLY A 531 4.90 20.64 -20.85
N CYS A 532 5.44 20.20 -19.72
CA CYS A 532 6.88 20.33 -19.41
C CYS A 532 7.75 19.51 -20.37
N ASP A 533 7.39 18.25 -20.63
CA ASP A 533 8.14 17.39 -21.57
C ASP A 533 8.14 18.00 -22.98
N THR A 534 6.99 18.51 -23.43
CA THR A 534 6.86 19.22 -24.71
C THR A 534 7.71 20.49 -24.74
N TYR A 535 7.76 21.26 -23.65
CA TYR A 535 8.60 22.45 -23.53
C TYR A 535 10.08 22.10 -23.62
N VAL A 536 10.55 21.10 -22.87
CA VAL A 536 11.95 20.68 -22.86
C VAL A 536 12.37 20.17 -24.24
N ALA A 537 11.57 19.30 -24.86
CA ALA A 537 11.84 18.74 -26.18
C ALA A 537 11.78 19.76 -27.33
N ARG A 538 11.09 20.90 -27.17
CA ARG A 538 11.00 21.96 -28.21
C ARG A 538 11.92 23.16 -27.97
N LYS A 539 12.25 23.50 -26.71
CA LYS A 539 12.91 24.76 -26.35
C LYS A 539 14.24 24.60 -25.59
N VAL A 540 14.52 23.45 -24.99
CA VAL A 540 15.73 23.24 -24.18
C VAL A 540 16.70 22.26 -24.85
N LEU A 541 16.19 21.12 -25.32
CA LEU A 541 16.96 20.04 -25.97
C LEU A 541 16.23 19.58 -27.25
N PRO A 542 16.24 20.38 -28.32
CA PRO A 542 15.54 20.04 -29.57
C PRO A 542 16.14 18.83 -30.29
N GLY A 543 15.29 18.10 -31.02
CA GLY A 543 15.67 16.94 -31.82
C GLY A 543 16.09 15.73 -30.98
N SER A 544 17.04 14.95 -31.50
CA SER A 544 17.54 13.71 -30.89
C SER A 544 18.14 13.89 -29.49
N GLN A 545 18.53 15.11 -29.10
CA GLN A 545 19.07 15.40 -27.77
C GLN A 545 18.03 15.18 -26.64
N SER A 546 16.73 15.26 -26.95
CA SER A 546 15.65 14.96 -26.00
C SER A 546 15.60 13.48 -25.58
N ILE A 547 16.06 12.55 -26.44
CA ILE A 547 16.10 11.11 -26.16
C ILE A 547 17.00 10.80 -24.94
N SER A 548 18.04 11.60 -24.74
CA SER A 548 18.96 11.49 -23.59
C SER A 548 18.31 11.80 -22.24
N LEU A 549 17.09 12.36 -22.20
CA LEU A 549 16.32 12.60 -20.98
C LEU A 549 15.43 11.41 -20.56
N LEU A 550 15.24 10.42 -21.44
CA LEU A 550 14.42 9.25 -21.16
C LEU A 550 15.03 8.44 -19.99
N ARG A 551 14.17 7.82 -19.16
CA ARG A 551 14.63 6.88 -18.11
C ARG A 551 15.44 5.72 -18.69
N THR A 552 15.10 5.31 -19.92
CA THR A 552 15.72 4.20 -20.66
C THR A 552 16.99 4.58 -21.44
N ALA A 553 17.42 5.86 -21.40
CA ALA A 553 18.57 6.32 -22.17
C ALA A 553 19.86 5.55 -21.82
N LEU A 554 20.57 5.06 -22.84
CA LEU A 554 21.71 4.13 -22.68
C LEU A 554 22.79 4.62 -21.70
N TRP A 555 23.09 5.92 -21.71
CA TRP A 555 24.09 6.51 -20.81
C TRP A 555 23.78 6.31 -19.32
N ARG A 556 22.49 6.16 -18.96
CA ARG A 556 22.03 5.97 -17.58
C ARG A 556 22.42 4.60 -17.02
N LYS A 557 22.61 3.59 -17.89
CA LYS A 557 22.98 2.21 -17.53
C LYS A 557 24.49 2.01 -17.33
N ALA A 558 25.32 2.97 -17.75
CA ALA A 558 26.77 2.88 -17.55
C ALA A 558 27.14 3.07 -16.05
N PRO A 559 28.28 2.56 -15.57
CA PRO A 559 28.73 2.76 -14.18
C PRO A 559 28.92 4.25 -13.82
N ALA A 560 28.54 4.64 -12.59
CA ALA A 560 28.61 6.02 -12.11
C ALA A 560 30.02 6.61 -12.19
N SER A 561 30.14 7.87 -12.61
CA SER A 561 31.47 8.49 -12.75
C SER A 561 32.14 8.74 -11.39
N PRO A 562 33.49 8.77 -11.33
CA PRO A 562 34.21 9.13 -10.11
C PRO A 562 33.76 10.49 -9.53
N SER A 563 33.45 11.45 -10.41
CA SER A 563 32.90 12.76 -10.02
C SER A 563 31.50 12.67 -9.39
N GLN A 564 30.61 11.80 -9.88
CA GLN A 564 29.31 11.57 -9.26
C GLN A 564 29.46 10.92 -7.88
N LYS A 565 30.28 9.87 -7.76
CA LYS A 565 30.55 9.18 -6.49
C LYS A 565 31.09 10.15 -5.42
N THR A 566 32.05 11.00 -5.79
CA THR A 566 32.60 12.06 -4.92
C THR A 566 31.56 13.08 -4.46
N VAL A 567 30.63 13.51 -5.33
CA VAL A 567 29.57 14.46 -4.97
C VAL A 567 28.57 13.84 -3.99
N ILE A 568 28.26 12.55 -4.14
CA ILE A 568 27.37 11.80 -3.27
C ILE A 568 28.02 11.63 -1.89
N LEU A 569 29.25 11.11 -1.82
CA LEU A 569 30.04 10.96 -0.58
C LEU A 569 30.12 12.26 0.22
N LYS A 570 30.46 13.38 -0.45
CA LYS A 570 30.64 14.68 0.20
C LYS A 570 29.34 15.27 0.80
N ARG A 571 28.16 14.79 0.37
CA ARG A 571 26.86 15.28 0.85
C ARG A 571 26.15 14.33 1.81
N TRP A 572 26.48 13.04 1.84
CA TRP A 572 25.79 12.06 2.70
C TRP A 572 26.21 12.16 4.18
N GLY A 573 27.49 12.40 4.45
CA GLY A 573 28.03 12.56 5.81
C GLY A 573 28.25 11.22 6.55
N LYS A 574 29.30 11.17 7.40
CA LYS A 574 29.80 10.02 8.19
C LYS A 574 29.50 8.64 7.57
N CYS A 575 30.44 8.15 6.75
CA CYS A 575 30.38 6.84 6.11
C CYS A 575 30.21 5.70 7.14
N ARG A 576 29.33 4.76 6.83
CA ARG A 576 29.43 3.35 7.25
C ARG A 576 30.01 2.55 6.08
N ASP A 577 30.69 1.44 6.35
CA ASP A 577 31.36 0.65 5.29
C ASP A 577 30.39 0.16 4.20
N ASP A 578 29.15 -0.22 4.57
CA ASP A 578 28.05 -0.55 3.64
C ASP A 578 27.78 0.53 2.57
N THR A 579 28.11 1.79 2.87
CA THR A 579 27.90 2.92 1.96
C THR A 579 28.96 2.93 0.85
N ILE A 580 30.20 2.51 1.16
CA ILE A 580 31.31 2.46 0.22
C ILE A 580 31.05 1.36 -0.80
N GLN A 581 30.65 0.16 -0.35
CA GLN A 581 30.34 -0.96 -1.23
C GLN A 581 29.17 -0.64 -2.18
N LYS A 582 28.10 0.01 -1.68
CA LYS A 582 26.98 0.50 -2.52
C LYS A 582 27.36 1.62 -3.49
N LEU A 583 28.44 2.37 -3.24
CA LEU A 583 28.94 3.37 -4.20
C LEU A 583 29.69 2.73 -5.37
N GLU A 584 30.16 1.49 -5.25
CA GLU A 584 30.86 0.80 -6.32
C GLU A 584 29.91 0.35 -7.44
N THR A 585 28.75 -0.19 -7.08
CA THR A 585 27.74 -0.77 -7.99
C THR A 585 26.81 0.25 -8.69
N LEU A 586 26.68 1.48 -8.20
CA LEU A 586 25.76 2.49 -8.77
C LEU A 586 25.98 2.78 -10.27
N SER A 587 24.88 2.88 -11.02
CA SER A 587 24.85 3.42 -12.38
C SER A 587 24.86 4.95 -12.42
N LYS A 588 25.22 5.54 -13.57
CA LYS A 588 25.15 6.99 -13.82
C LYS A 588 23.73 7.54 -13.64
N GLY A 589 22.71 6.75 -13.96
CA GLY A 589 21.30 7.12 -13.84
C GLY A 589 20.84 7.23 -12.39
N GLU A 590 21.19 6.25 -11.56
CA GLU A 590 20.87 6.24 -10.13
C GLU A 590 21.65 7.32 -9.39
N ALA A 591 22.95 7.43 -9.65
CA ALA A 591 23.79 8.49 -9.12
C ALA A 591 23.25 9.89 -9.49
N ALA A 592 22.74 10.09 -10.72
CA ALA A 592 22.08 11.33 -11.12
C ALA A 592 20.75 11.58 -10.37
N ASN A 593 19.96 10.54 -10.12
CA ASN A 593 18.73 10.65 -9.33
C ASN A 593 19.04 11.04 -7.87
N ILE A 594 20.02 10.38 -7.24
CA ILE A 594 20.49 10.66 -5.88
C ILE A 594 21.01 12.10 -5.78
N ILE A 595 21.86 12.53 -6.71
CA ILE A 595 22.38 13.92 -6.74
C ILE A 595 21.24 14.94 -6.90
N THR A 596 20.22 14.64 -7.73
CA THR A 596 19.03 15.50 -7.89
C THR A 596 18.25 15.61 -6.58
N ARG A 597 18.00 14.49 -5.87
CA ARG A 597 17.37 14.48 -4.54
C ARG A 597 18.20 15.25 -3.50
N LEU A 598 19.52 15.02 -3.44
CA LEU A 598 20.45 15.75 -2.55
C LEU A 598 20.59 17.24 -2.90
N ARG A 599 20.11 17.69 -4.07
CA ARG A 599 20.13 19.10 -4.49
C ARG A 599 18.77 19.80 -4.30
N HIS A 600 17.66 19.07 -4.41
CA HIS A 600 16.31 19.64 -4.47
C HIS A 600 15.29 19.07 -3.46
N GLY A 601 15.70 18.09 -2.66
CA GLY A 601 14.85 17.29 -1.78
C GLY A 601 14.49 17.91 -0.44
N ALA A 602 13.63 17.21 0.31
CA ALA A 602 13.04 17.65 1.58
C ALA A 602 14.06 18.12 2.64
N GLN A 603 15.24 17.49 2.75
CA GLN A 603 16.28 17.91 3.69
C GLN A 603 16.84 19.31 3.35
N ALA A 604 17.19 19.54 2.07
CA ALA A 604 17.57 20.87 1.59
C ALA A 604 16.42 21.88 1.72
N HIS A 605 15.17 21.42 1.64
CA HIS A 605 13.99 22.25 1.84
C HIS A 605 13.76 22.61 3.33
N TYR A 606 14.06 21.69 4.26
CA TYR A 606 14.01 21.92 5.70
C TYR A 606 15.15 22.85 6.14
N GLU A 607 16.39 22.60 5.68
CA GLU A 607 17.53 23.48 5.89
C GLU A 607 17.28 24.88 5.32
N LYS A 608 16.72 24.99 4.11
CA LYS A 608 16.37 26.27 3.50
C LYS A 608 15.25 26.98 4.25
N LYS A 609 14.16 26.28 4.61
CA LYS A 609 13.04 26.85 5.38
C LYS A 609 13.48 27.26 6.79
N ALA A 610 14.35 26.50 7.44
CA ALA A 610 14.98 26.85 8.71
C ALA A 610 15.93 28.05 8.58
N LYS A 611 16.70 28.15 7.48
CA LYS A 611 17.58 29.29 7.20
C LYS A 611 16.80 30.56 6.83
N GLU A 612 15.68 30.43 6.14
CA GLU A 612 14.74 31.51 5.85
C GLU A 612 14.00 31.96 7.11
N ALA A 613 13.51 31.03 7.95
CA ALA A 613 12.91 31.33 9.25
C ALA A 613 13.93 32.00 10.21
N ARG A 614 15.17 31.51 10.26
CA ARG A 614 16.26 32.11 11.06
C ARG A 614 16.67 33.49 10.51
N LYS A 615 16.55 33.73 9.21
CA LYS A 615 16.73 35.06 8.61
C LYS A 615 15.57 35.99 8.97
N GLN A 616 14.34 35.51 8.95
CA GLN A 616 13.16 36.27 9.38
C GLN A 616 13.19 36.60 10.87
N SER A 617 13.60 35.66 11.73
CA SER A 617 13.77 35.92 13.17
C SER A 617 14.84 36.98 13.42
N LEU A 618 16.00 36.91 12.75
CA LEU A 618 17.05 37.92 12.84
C LEU A 618 16.62 39.31 12.30
N ILE A 619 15.71 39.36 11.32
CA ILE A 619 15.14 40.62 10.83
C ILE A 619 14.16 41.20 11.86
N ALA A 620 13.25 40.37 12.38
CA ALA A 620 12.30 40.77 13.41
C ALA A 620 13.01 41.21 14.71
N GLU A 621 14.07 40.51 15.10
CA GLU A 621 14.91 40.85 16.26
C GLU A 621 15.60 42.20 16.08
N LYS A 622 16.21 42.47 14.91
CA LYS A 622 16.76 43.80 14.57
C LYS A 622 15.70 44.90 14.52
N GLU A 623 14.49 44.61 14.04
CA GLU A 623 13.39 45.57 14.05
C GLU A 623 12.91 45.86 15.49
N ASN A 624 12.93 44.86 16.36
CA ASN A 624 12.61 45.02 17.78
C ASN A 624 13.70 45.80 18.54
N GLU A 625 14.98 45.57 18.24
CA GLU A 625 16.09 46.39 18.75
C GLU A 625 15.99 47.83 18.27
N ARG A 626 15.63 48.06 16.99
CA ARG A 626 15.38 49.40 16.46
C ARG A 626 14.24 50.09 17.22
N LYS A 627 13.10 49.43 17.41
CA LYS A 627 11.96 49.98 18.19
C LYS A 627 12.33 50.27 19.64
N LYS A 628 13.19 49.45 20.27
CA LYS A 628 13.75 49.73 21.61
C LYS A 628 14.67 50.96 21.62
N ARG A 629 15.41 51.24 20.54
CA ARG A 629 16.25 52.43 20.40
C ARG A 629 15.47 53.69 20.02
N GLU A 630 14.33 53.56 19.36
CA GLU A 630 13.39 54.67 19.10
C GLU A 630 12.61 55.08 20.38
N LEU A 631 12.57 54.20 21.40
CA LEU A 631 12.00 54.45 22.73
C LEU A 631 12.95 55.22 23.66
N VAL A 632 13.50 56.35 23.19
CA VAL A 632 14.25 57.29 24.05
C VAL A 632 13.28 58.07 24.93
N ARG A 633 13.25 57.76 26.24
CA ARG A 633 12.63 58.65 27.22
C ARG A 633 13.51 59.88 27.42
N VAL A 634 13.13 61.00 26.82
CA VAL A 634 13.56 62.32 27.31
C VAL A 634 12.95 62.52 28.70
N GLY A 635 13.79 62.85 29.69
CA GLY A 635 13.32 63.17 31.03
C GLY A 635 12.52 64.48 31.06
N PRO A 636 11.65 64.68 32.06
CA PRO A 636 10.93 65.95 32.21
C PRO A 636 11.92 67.09 32.48
N LEU A 637 11.67 68.23 31.83
CA LEU A 637 12.34 69.53 32.06
C LEU A 637 11.82 70.19 33.34
#